data_AF-A0A970XN93-F1
#
_entry.id   AF-A0A970XN93-F1
#
_cell.length_a   1.000
_cell.length_b   1.000
_cell.length_c   1.000
_cell.angle_alpha   90.00
_cell.angle_beta   90.00
_cell.angle_gamma   90.00
#
_symmetry.space_group_name_H-M   'P 1'
#
loop_
_entity.id
_entity.type
_entity.pdbx_description
1 polymer ?
#
loop_
_entity_poly.entity_id
_entity_poly.type
_entity_poly.pdbx_seq_one_letter_code
_entity_poly.pdbx_strand_id
1 'polypeptide(L)'
;MEQLFKEAIEIAKGYNLPFKAVDSKLIKIDQELLEESSSSNKQKIGYECQIFFFEKKKQILFYQKITEKSSGVFMKSSTESYSQNGLTLNRKVAGTIIGLNGEKVSYAFNLGEIQKKIKDLGKTAGWKFKLLLSSKKISKLI
;
A
#
# COMPACT_ATOMS: atom_id res chain seq x y z
N MET A 1 -21.10 -9.19 -6.55
CA MET A 1 -19.82 -8.50 -6.89
C MET A 1 -19.85 -7.06 -6.42
N GLU A 2 -20.90 -6.30 -6.75
CA GLU A 2 -21.05 -4.87 -6.39
C GLU A 2 -20.92 -4.57 -4.89
N GLN A 3 -21.49 -5.40 -4.01
CA GLN A 3 -21.36 -5.21 -2.56
C GLN A 3 -19.90 -5.33 -2.08
N LEU A 4 -19.17 -6.34 -2.58
CA LEU A 4 -17.75 -6.55 -2.29
C LEU A 4 -16.92 -5.34 -2.76
N PHE A 5 -17.24 -4.80 -3.93
CA PHE A 5 -16.57 -3.61 -4.48
C PHE A 5 -16.80 -2.37 -3.60
N LYS A 6 -18.06 -2.14 -3.17
CA LYS A 6 -18.40 -1.04 -2.26
C LYS A 6 -17.68 -1.15 -0.91
N GLU A 7 -17.68 -2.34 -0.31
CA GLU A 7 -16.99 -2.57 0.97
C GLU A 7 -15.47 -2.37 0.85
N ALA A 8 -14.86 -2.75 -0.27
CA ALA A 8 -13.45 -2.48 -0.52
C ALA A 8 -13.13 -0.99 -0.69
N ILE A 9 -14.07 -0.21 -1.26
CA ILE A 9 -13.95 1.26 -1.30
C ILE A 9 -14.01 1.84 0.10
N GLU A 10 -14.93 1.38 0.95
CA GLU A 10 -15.02 1.86 2.34
C GLU A 10 -13.75 1.53 3.12
N ILE A 11 -13.14 0.35 2.89
CA ILE A 11 -11.82 0.04 3.44
C ILE A 11 -10.78 1.06 2.98
N ALA A 12 -10.71 1.40 1.68
CA ALA A 12 -9.74 2.37 1.17
C ALA A 12 -9.95 3.78 1.76
N LYS A 13 -11.21 4.23 1.86
CA LYS A 13 -11.58 5.49 2.51
C LYS A 13 -11.17 5.53 3.99
N GLY A 14 -11.30 4.41 4.69
CA GLY A 14 -10.92 4.29 6.11
C GLY A 14 -9.44 4.54 6.39
N TYR A 15 -8.56 4.46 5.39
CA TYR A 15 -7.14 4.82 5.51
C TYR A 15 -6.82 6.21 4.94
N ASN A 16 -7.83 6.98 4.56
CA ASN A 16 -7.70 8.30 3.96
C ASN A 16 -6.78 8.32 2.71
N LEU A 17 -6.78 7.22 1.96
CA LEU A 17 -5.98 7.08 0.74
C LEU A 17 -6.84 7.47 -0.47
N PRO A 18 -6.39 8.40 -1.33
CA PRO A 18 -7.06 8.70 -2.58
C PRO A 18 -7.04 7.46 -3.47
N PHE A 19 -8.17 7.16 -4.08
CA PHE A 19 -8.32 6.00 -4.95
C PHE A 19 -9.07 6.36 -6.22
N LYS A 20 -8.78 5.61 -7.29
CA LYS A 20 -9.51 5.64 -8.56
C LYS A 20 -10.23 4.32 -8.75
N ALA A 21 -11.56 4.37 -8.77
CA ALA A 21 -12.41 3.26 -9.17
C ALA A 21 -12.51 3.21 -10.71
N VAL A 22 -12.38 2.03 -11.29
CA VAL A 22 -12.51 1.78 -12.74
C VAL A 22 -13.49 0.63 -12.95
N ASP A 23 -14.54 0.90 -13.71
CA ASP A 23 -15.55 -0.06 -14.19
C ASP A 23 -16.13 -1.00 -13.13
N SER A 24 -16.25 -0.53 -11.87
CA SER A 24 -16.74 -1.32 -10.72
C SER A 24 -16.02 -2.66 -10.51
N LYS A 25 -14.83 -2.82 -11.09
CA LYS A 25 -14.05 -4.07 -11.07
C LYS A 25 -12.62 -3.85 -10.63
N LEU A 26 -12.17 -2.60 -10.57
CA LEU A 26 -10.81 -2.25 -10.24
C LEU A 26 -10.77 -1.02 -9.34
N ILE A 27 -10.01 -1.11 -8.26
CA ILE A 27 -9.64 0.03 -7.42
C ILE A 27 -8.13 0.21 -7.58
N LYS A 28 -7.70 1.42 -7.92
CA LYS A 28 -6.28 1.81 -7.98
C LYS A 28 -6.00 2.86 -6.91
N ILE A 29 -4.92 2.68 -6.18
CA ILE A 29 -4.34 3.67 -5.28
C ILE A 29 -2.93 3.88 -5.78
N ASP A 30 -2.57 5.13 -6.04
CA ASP A 30 -1.24 5.53 -6.45
C ASP A 30 -0.97 6.88 -5.78
N GLN A 31 -0.14 6.86 -4.74
CA GLN A 31 0.07 8.03 -3.90
C GLN A 31 1.48 8.06 -3.34
N GLU A 32 2.00 9.27 -3.21
CA GLU A 32 3.18 9.57 -2.41
C GLU A 32 2.73 9.84 -0.97
N LEU A 33 3.13 8.96 -0.05
CA LEU A 33 2.76 9.02 1.37
C LEU A 33 3.64 9.99 2.17
N LEU A 34 4.88 10.18 1.71
CA LEU A 34 5.84 11.08 2.32
C LEU A 34 6.79 11.57 1.23
N GLU A 35 7.02 12.88 1.19
CA GLU A 35 8.10 13.49 0.44
C GLU A 35 8.70 14.59 1.31
N GLU A 36 9.84 14.27 1.93
CA GLU A 36 10.58 15.19 2.78
C GLU A 36 11.94 15.45 2.16
N SER A 37 12.28 16.73 2.03
CA SER A 37 13.56 17.16 1.51
C SER A 37 14.11 18.30 2.37
N SER A 38 15.27 18.07 2.96
CA SER A 38 16.06 19.06 3.67
C SER A 38 17.41 19.22 2.98
N SER A 39 18.19 20.23 3.38
CA SER A 39 19.49 20.57 2.78
C SER A 39 20.50 19.42 2.69
N SER A 40 20.37 18.37 3.52
CA SER A 40 21.27 17.21 3.50
C SER A 40 20.59 15.85 3.39
N ASN A 41 19.26 15.78 3.48
CA ASN A 41 18.51 14.52 3.51
C ASN A 41 17.27 14.61 2.62
N LYS A 42 17.04 13.59 1.79
CA LYS A 42 15.79 13.40 1.05
C LYS A 42 15.21 12.04 1.36
N GLN A 43 13.92 11.99 1.67
CA GLN A 43 13.18 10.76 1.88
C GLN A 43 11.83 10.82 1.20
N LYS A 44 11.54 9.81 0.38
CA LYS A 44 10.30 9.67 -0.36
C LYS A 44 9.72 8.27 -0.19
N ILE A 45 8.44 8.19 0.16
CA ILE A 45 7.70 6.93 0.31
C ILE A 45 6.51 6.97 -0.64
N GLY A 46 6.55 6.13 -1.67
CA GLY A 46 5.44 5.91 -2.60
C GLY A 46 4.67 4.64 -2.28
N TYR A 47 3.38 4.65 -2.55
CA TYR A 47 2.46 3.55 -2.35
C TYR A 47 1.59 3.32 -3.57
N GLU A 48 1.68 2.12 -4.14
CA GLU A 48 0.85 1.65 -5.24
C GLU A 48 0.05 0.44 -4.77
N CYS A 49 -1.27 0.46 -4.98
CA CYS A 49 -2.14 -0.69 -4.72
C CYS A 49 -3.18 -0.83 -5.83
N GLN A 50 -3.44 -2.07 -6.24
CA GLN A 50 -4.50 -2.39 -7.19
C GLN A 50 -5.32 -3.58 -6.68
N ILE A 51 -6.64 -3.42 -6.66
CA ILE A 51 -7.58 -4.42 -6.21
C ILE A 51 -8.51 -4.72 -7.39
N PHE A 52 -8.35 -5.88 -8.02
CA PHE A 52 -9.15 -6.29 -9.16
C PHE A 52 -10.08 -7.45 -8.80
N PHE A 53 -11.33 -7.32 -9.19
CA PHE A 53 -12.41 -8.24 -8.89
C PHE A 53 -12.68 -9.11 -10.11
N PHE A 54 -12.02 -10.27 -10.16
CA PHE A 54 -12.15 -11.19 -11.28
C PHE A 54 -13.36 -12.10 -11.12
N GLU A 55 -14.51 -11.61 -11.56
CA GLU A 55 -15.82 -12.26 -11.41
C GLU A 55 -15.87 -13.68 -12.01
N LYS A 56 -15.30 -13.87 -13.22
CA LYS A 56 -15.26 -15.17 -13.89
C LYS A 56 -14.65 -16.29 -13.04
N LYS A 57 -13.72 -15.96 -12.15
CA LYS A 57 -13.05 -16.92 -11.25
C LYS A 57 -13.42 -16.75 -9.78
N LYS A 58 -14.37 -15.86 -9.45
CA LYS A 58 -14.68 -15.42 -8.08
C LYS A 58 -13.40 -15.18 -7.28
N GLN A 59 -12.52 -14.35 -7.82
CA GLN A 59 -11.19 -14.13 -7.28
C GLN A 59 -10.82 -12.66 -7.20
N ILE A 60 -10.32 -12.22 -6.04
CA ILE A 60 -9.71 -10.91 -5.86
C ILE A 60 -8.23 -11.04 -6.17
N LEU A 61 -7.77 -10.27 -7.15
CA LEU A 61 -6.36 -10.10 -7.47
C LEU A 61 -5.87 -8.81 -6.82
N PHE A 62 -4.93 -8.95 -5.91
CA PHE A 62 -4.40 -7.84 -5.12
C PHE A 62 -2.94 -7.62 -5.49
N TYR A 63 -2.58 -6.40 -5.85
CA TYR A 63 -1.20 -5.98 -6.06
C TYR A 63 -0.91 -4.84 -5.11
N GLN A 64 0.25 -4.88 -4.46
CA GLN A 64 0.71 -3.83 -3.57
C GLN A 64 2.22 -3.66 -3.70
N LYS A 65 2.67 -2.41 -3.81
CA LYS A 65 4.06 -2.03 -3.86
C LYS A 65 4.27 -0.77 -3.04
N ILE A 66 5.30 -0.82 -2.20
CA ILE A 66 5.78 0.31 -1.42
C ILE A 66 7.17 0.63 -1.99
N THR A 67 7.40 1.88 -2.33
CA THR A 67 8.71 2.35 -2.79
C THR A 67 9.27 3.32 -1.77
N GLU A 68 10.46 3.01 -1.26
CA GLU A 68 11.20 3.89 -0.37
C GLU A 68 12.45 4.37 -1.10
N LYS A 69 12.62 5.68 -1.22
CA LYS A 69 13.83 6.31 -1.74
C LYS A 69 14.40 7.22 -0.67
N SER A 70 15.66 7.04 -0.30
CA SER A 70 16.36 7.88 0.67
C SER A 70 17.76 8.22 0.18
N SER A 71 18.19 9.48 0.34
CA SER A 71 19.57 9.92 0.10
C SER A 71 20.06 10.83 1.23
N GLY A 72 21.22 10.54 1.82
CA GLY A 72 21.78 11.26 2.98
C GLY A 72 22.27 10.32 4.10
N VAL A 73 22.86 10.88 5.17
CA VAL A 73 23.27 10.13 6.37
C VAL A 73 22.10 10.09 7.34
N PHE A 74 21.28 9.05 7.25
CA PHE A 74 20.17 8.83 8.18
C PHE A 74 20.62 7.91 9.32
N MET A 75 20.70 8.43 10.55
CA MET A 75 20.82 7.59 11.74
C MET A 75 19.43 7.03 12.07
N LYS A 76 19.07 5.91 11.41
CA LYS A 76 17.81 5.20 11.68
C LYS A 76 17.90 4.48 13.04
N SER A 77 17.41 5.09 14.11
CA SER A 77 17.12 4.38 15.36
C SER A 77 15.78 3.65 15.22
N SER A 78 15.77 2.56 14.46
CA SER A 78 14.59 1.69 14.34
C SER A 78 14.48 0.78 15.56
N THR A 79 13.57 1.08 16.47
CA THR A 79 13.08 0.06 17.41
C THR A 79 12.06 -0.78 16.65
N GLU A 80 12.51 -1.97 16.21
CA GLU A 80 11.81 -3.03 15.47
C GLU A 80 11.59 -2.80 13.95
N SER A 81 11.77 -3.73 13.02
CA SER A 81 12.65 -4.89 12.83
C SER A 81 12.45 -5.39 11.38
N TYR A 82 13.53 -5.81 10.73
CA TYR A 82 13.66 -6.50 9.43
C TYR A 82 13.51 -5.72 8.11
N SER A 83 14.68 -5.33 7.60
CA SER A 83 14.99 -5.16 6.18
C SER A 83 14.83 -6.46 5.39
N GLN A 84 14.15 -6.38 4.25
CA GLN A 84 14.47 -7.16 3.06
C GLN A 84 13.98 -6.36 1.87
N ASN A 85 14.93 -6.03 1.00
CA ASN A 85 14.71 -5.54 -0.35
C ASN A 85 13.81 -6.53 -1.10
N GLY A 86 12.77 -6.01 -1.75
CA GLY A 86 11.97 -6.75 -2.72
C GLY A 86 10.71 -7.41 -2.15
N LEU A 87 9.56 -6.89 -2.56
CA LEU A 87 8.32 -7.66 -2.81
C LEU A 87 7.65 -8.30 -1.58
N THR A 88 7.06 -7.43 -0.74
CA THR A 88 5.79 -7.61 0.02
C THR A 88 5.75 -8.59 1.21
N LEU A 89 5.32 -8.10 2.38
CA LEU A 89 4.09 -8.52 3.11
C LEU A 89 4.09 -7.93 4.54
N ASN A 90 3.01 -7.22 4.90
CA ASN A 90 2.72 -6.73 6.26
C ASN A 90 3.79 -5.85 6.93
N ARG A 91 4.13 -4.70 6.32
CA ARG A 91 4.89 -3.67 7.03
C ARG A 91 3.97 -2.57 7.55
N LYS A 92 4.02 -2.34 8.86
CA LYS A 92 3.82 -1.01 9.43
C LYS A 92 5.07 -0.21 9.01
N VAL A 93 4.90 0.72 8.09
CA VAL A 93 6.01 1.58 7.62
C VAL A 93 6.08 2.74 8.60
N ALA A 94 6.90 2.59 9.63
CA ALA A 94 7.12 3.63 10.62
C ALA A 94 8.58 4.08 10.68
N GLY A 95 8.80 5.34 10.95
CA GLY A 95 10.13 5.90 11.10
C GLY A 95 10.09 7.34 11.57
N THR A 96 11.26 7.84 11.97
CA THR A 96 11.43 9.22 12.42
C THR A 96 12.58 9.84 11.63
N ILE A 97 12.30 10.94 10.94
CA ILE A 97 13.31 11.78 10.29
C ILE A 97 13.74 12.82 11.32
N ILE A 98 15.04 12.93 11.55
CA ILE A 98 15.63 14.00 12.36
C ILE A 98 16.34 14.96 11.41
N GLY A 99 15.84 16.19 11.31
CA GLY A 99 16.48 17.26 10.57
C GLY A 99 17.71 17.79 11.29
N LEU A 100 18.61 18.46 10.55
CA LEU A 100 19.83 19.08 11.10
C LEU A 100 19.53 20.14 12.18
N ASN A 101 18.32 20.71 12.18
CA ASN A 101 17.85 21.67 13.17
C ASN A 101 17.21 21.01 14.40
N GLY A 102 17.23 19.67 14.50
CA GLY A 102 16.57 18.91 15.57
C GLY A 102 15.08 18.63 15.36
N GLU A 103 14.52 19.06 14.23
CA GLU A 103 13.12 18.80 13.87
C GLU A 103 12.87 17.30 13.67
N LYS A 104 11.85 16.75 14.34
CA LYS A 104 11.51 15.32 14.29
C LYS A 104 10.20 15.13 13.55
N VAL A 105 10.24 14.51 12.37
CA VAL A 105 9.04 14.08 11.63
C VAL A 105 8.87 12.58 11.81
N SER A 106 7.88 12.18 12.61
CA SER A 106 7.52 10.76 12.77
C SER A 106 6.39 10.39 11.83
N TYR A 107 6.54 9.28 11.11
CA TYR A 107 5.52 8.72 10.24
C TYR A 107 5.22 7.27 10.62
N ALA A 108 3.99 6.82 10.44
CA ALA A 108 3.57 5.44 10.63
C ALA A 108 2.40 5.10 9.70
N PHE A 109 2.62 4.22 8.73
CA PHE A 109 1.61 3.77 7.77
C PHE A 109 1.31 2.28 7.94
N ASN A 110 0.07 1.93 8.29
CA ASN A 110 -0.38 0.55 8.48
C ASN A 110 -0.88 -0.10 7.18
N LEU A 111 -0.04 -0.11 6.13
CA LEU A 111 -0.43 -0.54 4.78
C LEU A 111 -0.70 -2.05 4.67
N GLY A 112 -0.13 -2.85 5.57
CA GLY A 112 -0.40 -4.30 5.67
C GLY A 112 -1.85 -4.62 6.06
N GLU A 113 -2.51 -3.73 6.82
CA GLU A 113 -3.88 -3.96 7.26
C GLU A 113 -4.89 -3.87 6.10
N ILE A 114 -4.58 -3.11 5.05
CA ILE A 114 -5.40 -3.04 3.84
C ILE A 114 -5.45 -4.42 3.17
N GLN A 115 -4.29 -5.05 2.98
CA GLN A 115 -4.22 -6.39 2.38
C GLN A 115 -5.02 -7.41 3.21
N LYS A 116 -4.88 -7.38 4.53
CA LYS A 116 -5.61 -8.27 5.45
C LYS A 116 -7.13 -8.07 5.34
N LYS A 117 -7.61 -6.82 5.46
CA LYS A 117 -9.04 -6.49 5.36
C LYS A 117 -9.63 -6.91 4.01
N ILE A 118 -8.91 -6.70 2.90
CA ILE A 118 -9.37 -7.12 1.56
C ILE A 118 -9.40 -8.65 1.42
N LYS A 119 -8.41 -9.35 1.98
CA LYS A 119 -8.41 -10.82 2.00
C LYS A 119 -9.58 -11.38 2.82
N ASP A 120 -9.84 -10.81 3.99
CA ASP A 120 -10.92 -11.22 4.88
C ASP A 120 -12.30 -10.91 4.27
N LEU A 121 -12.43 -9.76 3.61
CA LEU A 121 -13.62 -9.40 2.82
C LEU A 121 -13.89 -10.43 1.71
N GLY A 122 -12.85 -10.78 0.94
CA GLY A 122 -12.96 -11.81 -0.09
C GLY A 122 -13.39 -13.15 0.49
N LYS A 123 -12.76 -13.59 1.59
CA LYS A 123 -13.09 -14.86 2.27
C LYS A 123 -14.55 -14.88 2.73
N THR A 124 -15.03 -13.81 3.36
CA THR A 124 -16.41 -13.68 3.87
C THR A 124 -17.43 -13.74 2.74
N ALA A 125 -17.12 -13.16 1.60
CA ALA A 125 -17.97 -13.20 0.41
C ALA A 125 -17.83 -14.49 -0.44
N GLY A 126 -16.99 -15.45 -0.03
CA GLY A 126 -16.74 -16.69 -0.78
C GLY A 126 -15.83 -16.53 -2.00
N TRP A 127 -15.00 -15.49 -2.05
CA TRP A 127 -14.03 -15.22 -3.12
C TRP A 127 -12.62 -15.67 -2.73
N LYS A 128 -11.89 -16.21 -3.71
CA LYS A 128 -10.47 -16.53 -3.55
C LYS A 128 -9.66 -15.24 -3.51
N PHE A 129 -8.59 -15.20 -2.72
CA PHE A 129 -7.65 -14.08 -2.70
C PHE A 129 -6.32 -14.48 -3.31
N LYS A 130 -5.76 -13.65 -4.19
CA LYS A 130 -4.41 -13.86 -4.74
C LYS A 130 -3.61 -12.57 -4.75
N LEU A 131 -2.49 -12.60 -4.05
CA LEU A 131 -1.46 -11.58 -4.12
C LEU A 131 -0.69 -11.71 -5.44
N LEU A 132 -0.48 -10.59 -6.11
CA LEU A 132 0.28 -10.46 -7.34
C LEU A 132 1.55 -9.66 -7.08
N LEU A 133 2.66 -10.12 -7.65
CA LEU A 133 3.95 -9.42 -7.59
C LEU A 133 4.09 -8.31 -8.64
N SER A 134 3.15 -8.22 -9.60
CA SER A 134 3.19 -7.24 -10.68
C SER A 134 1.79 -6.83 -11.12
N SER A 135 1.57 -5.52 -11.21
CA SER A 135 0.34 -4.91 -11.74
C SER A 135 0.09 -5.27 -13.22
N LYS A 136 1.13 -5.58 -13.99
CA LYS A 136 1.01 -6.01 -15.40
C LYS A 136 0.06 -7.21 -15.57
N LYS A 137 -0.07 -8.06 -14.56
CA LYS A 137 -1.00 -9.20 -14.59
C LYS A 137 -2.47 -8.75 -14.53
N ILE A 138 -2.77 -7.64 -13.85
CA ILE A 138 -4.11 -7.04 -13.82
C ILE A 138 -4.37 -6.32 -15.15
N SER A 139 -3.39 -5.57 -15.67
CA SER A 139 -3.52 -4.85 -16.94
C SER A 139 -3.86 -5.73 -18.14
N LYS A 140 -3.52 -7.02 -18.10
CA LYS A 140 -3.86 -8.00 -19.16
C LYS A 140 -5.29 -8.57 -19.05
N LEU A 141 -5.98 -8.29 -17.95
CA LEU A 141 -7.31 -8.84 -17.63
C LEU A 141 -8.42 -7.79 -17.70
N ILE A 142 -8.05 -6.52 -17.85
CA ILE A 142 -8.93 -5.39 -18.17
C ILE A 142 -9.04 -5.34 -19.69
#